data_AF-F4KK04-F1
#
_entry.id   AF-F4KK04-F1
#
_cell.length_a   1.000
_cell.length_b   1.000
_cell.length_c   1.000
_cell.angle_alpha   90.00
_cell.angle_beta   90.00
_cell.angle_gamma   90.00
#
_symmetry.space_group_name_H-M   'P 1'
#
loop_
_entity.id
_entity.type
_entity.pdbx_description
1 polymer ?
#
loop_
_entity_poly.entity_id
_entity_poly.type
_entity_poly.pdbx_seq_one_letter_code
_entity_poly.pdbx_strand_id
1 'polypeptide(L)'
;MNRILYRILIGAATSLLLCTGVSAQKTSTYKRLPNGRYVSEKPRKAHRAVSQEDEMPVGLALGVSVPDGVTAQCAVRIIPQLTIRAGVGFFPKLQVYKRTFDLGDAAQMQSYRDALGYTPQVYTNAAYSNLNGQLMLDWHPMENGFRVSGGIYLGAPKVHAHGMMIDAKTKESIMKQESSLDPNNMPSITISDDNDASQSVTIQPSSEAALDATATLGRTVRPYIGIGYGQMAPSDKPVSFFIDLGVLLAGKARIASPNVIAGDPNVLVDFDASVQDVVYKAQFLPVLNVGVAIRLGEPIQ
;
A
#
# COMPACT_ATOMS: atom_id res chain seq x y z
N MET A 1 2.25 -12.54 -14.40
CA MET A 1 1.99 -11.37 -13.52
C MET A 1 0.56 -10.83 -13.62
N ASN A 2 -0.06 -10.74 -14.80
CA ASN A 2 -1.48 -10.32 -14.96
C ASN A 2 -2.50 -11.15 -14.15
N ARG A 3 -2.24 -12.45 -13.91
CA ARG A 3 -3.12 -13.29 -13.07
C ARG A 3 -3.04 -12.99 -11.56
N ILE A 4 -2.02 -12.26 -11.11
CA ILE A 4 -1.77 -11.98 -9.67
C ILE A 4 -2.59 -10.77 -9.22
N LEU A 5 -2.57 -9.68 -10.00
CA LEU A 5 -3.43 -8.50 -9.77
C LEU A 5 -4.92 -8.88 -9.86
N TYR A 6 -5.28 -9.71 -10.85
CA TYR A 6 -6.66 -10.13 -11.08
C TYR A 6 -7.22 -10.99 -9.94
N ARG A 7 -6.39 -11.83 -9.30
CA ARG A 7 -6.82 -12.71 -8.20
C ARG A 7 -6.96 -11.98 -6.86
N ILE A 8 -6.14 -10.95 -6.61
CA ILE A 8 -6.28 -10.08 -5.44
C ILE A 8 -7.55 -9.21 -5.58
N LEU A 9 -7.84 -8.71 -6.79
CA LEU A 9 -9.06 -7.94 -7.08
C LEU A 9 -10.34 -8.79 -6.99
N ILE A 10 -10.32 -10.04 -7.48
CA ILE A 10 -11.50 -10.93 -7.39
C ILE A 10 -11.76 -11.38 -5.95
N GLY A 11 -10.73 -11.64 -5.15
CA GLY A 11 -10.88 -12.03 -3.74
C GLY A 11 -11.53 -10.94 -2.87
N ALA A 12 -11.29 -9.66 -3.18
CA ALA A 12 -11.96 -8.55 -2.53
C ALA A 12 -13.42 -8.36 -3.01
N ALA A 13 -13.71 -8.69 -4.27
CA ALA A 13 -15.05 -8.58 -4.86
C ALA A 13 -16.02 -9.68 -4.40
N THR A 14 -15.55 -10.91 -4.19
CA THR A 14 -16.43 -12.03 -3.76
C THR A 14 -16.80 -11.98 -2.28
N SER A 15 -16.02 -11.31 -1.43
CA SER A 15 -16.41 -11.07 -0.02
C SER A 15 -17.42 -9.92 0.14
N LEU A 16 -17.50 -9.03 -0.86
CA LEU A 16 -18.42 -7.88 -0.85
C LEU A 16 -19.84 -8.20 -1.34
N LEU A 17 -20.07 -9.40 -1.90
CA LEU A 17 -21.38 -9.82 -2.44
C LEU A 17 -22.28 -10.53 -1.41
N LEU A 18 -21.86 -10.66 -0.14
CA LEU A 18 -22.64 -11.31 0.92
C LEU A 18 -23.26 -10.34 1.96
N CYS A 19 -23.16 -9.03 1.76
CA CYS A 19 -23.79 -8.03 2.64
C CYS A 19 -24.85 -7.19 1.91
N THR A 20 -25.82 -7.84 1.27
CA THR A 20 -27.09 -7.19 0.91
C THR A 20 -28.15 -7.64 1.90
N GLY A 21 -28.56 -6.74 2.81
CA GLY A 21 -29.77 -7.02 3.58
C GLY A 21 -29.99 -6.23 4.86
N VAL A 22 -29.79 -4.91 4.90
CA VAL A 22 -30.57 -4.06 5.81
C VAL A 22 -30.82 -2.71 5.13
N SER A 23 -31.88 -2.64 4.33
CA SER A 23 -32.46 -1.36 3.92
C SER A 23 -33.23 -0.80 5.13
N ALA A 24 -32.67 0.21 5.80
CA ALA A 24 -33.39 0.96 6.83
C ALA A 24 -34.54 1.73 6.17
N GLN A 25 -35.74 1.16 6.23
CA GLN A 25 -36.99 1.75 5.74
C GLN A 25 -37.29 3.02 6.58
N LYS A 26 -37.11 4.19 5.98
CA LYS A 26 -37.43 5.49 6.60
C LYS A 26 -38.95 5.63 6.71
N THR A 27 -39.49 5.40 7.91
CA THR A 27 -40.92 5.61 8.19
C THR A 27 -41.24 7.10 8.05
N SER A 28 -41.98 7.47 7.01
CA SER A 28 -42.61 8.79 6.94
C SER A 28 -43.90 8.76 7.75
N THR A 29 -44.00 9.59 8.78
CA THR A 29 -45.19 9.71 9.61
C THR A 29 -46.25 10.51 8.86
N TYR A 30 -47.44 9.95 8.66
CA TYR A 30 -48.56 10.62 7.98
C TYR A 30 -49.54 11.16 9.01
N LYS A 31 -49.92 12.44 8.88
CA LYS A 31 -50.98 13.05 9.70
C LYS A 31 -52.23 13.23 8.84
N ARG A 32 -53.37 12.70 9.33
CA ARG A 32 -54.67 12.79 8.64
C ARG A 32 -55.33 14.13 8.97
N LEU A 33 -55.70 14.90 7.96
CA LEU A 33 -56.43 16.16 8.15
C LEU A 33 -57.94 15.91 8.27
N PRO A 34 -58.70 16.83 8.92
CA PRO A 34 -60.15 16.70 9.11
C PRO A 34 -60.97 16.57 7.82
N ASN A 35 -60.41 16.95 6.67
CA ASN A 35 -61.04 16.86 5.35
C ASN A 35 -60.66 15.58 4.57
N GLY A 36 -60.08 14.58 5.24
CA GLY A 36 -59.78 13.27 4.64
C GLY A 36 -58.50 13.19 3.81
N ARG A 37 -57.73 14.28 3.67
CA ARG A 37 -56.44 14.28 2.96
C ARG A 37 -55.27 13.95 3.90
N TYR A 38 -54.25 13.30 3.34
CA TYR A 38 -52.98 13.02 4.02
C TYR A 38 -51.91 14.01 3.55
N VAL A 39 -51.08 14.51 4.47
CA VAL A 39 -49.91 15.33 4.14
C VAL A 39 -48.66 14.63 4.65
N SER A 40 -47.66 14.51 3.79
CA SER A 40 -46.31 14.10 4.17
C SER A 40 -45.59 15.30 4.76
N GLU A 41 -45.39 15.32 6.07
CA GLU A 41 -44.47 16.27 6.70
C GLU A 41 -43.05 15.76 6.48
N LYS A 42 -42.35 16.29 5.46
CA LYS A 42 -40.88 16.33 5.53
C LYS A 42 -40.54 17.38 6.59
N PRO A 43 -39.73 17.06 7.62
CA PRO A 43 -39.34 18.07 8.60
C PRO A 43 -38.61 19.19 7.86
N ARG A 44 -39.25 20.37 7.84
CA ARG A 44 -38.68 21.60 7.30
C ARG A 44 -37.50 21.96 8.19
N LYS A 45 -36.27 21.88 7.68
CA LYS A 45 -35.09 22.41 8.40
C LYS A 45 -35.37 23.87 8.72
N ALA A 46 -35.64 24.17 9.98
CA ALA A 46 -35.76 25.52 10.47
C ALA A 46 -34.44 26.25 10.17
N HIS A 47 -34.50 27.41 9.51
CA HIS A 47 -33.38 28.34 9.50
C HIS A 47 -33.16 28.78 10.95
N ARG A 48 -32.18 28.17 11.63
CA ARG A 48 -31.78 28.55 12.98
C ARG A 48 -30.90 29.80 12.84
N ALA A 49 -31.25 30.84 13.57
CA ALA A 49 -30.46 32.07 13.65
C ALA A 49 -29.04 31.74 14.12
N VAL A 50 -28.07 32.32 13.42
CA VAL A 50 -26.63 32.21 13.69
C VAL A 50 -26.33 32.94 14.99
N SER A 51 -26.11 32.22 16.09
CA SER A 51 -25.42 32.68 17.32
C SER A 51 -25.36 31.52 18.34
N GLN A 52 -24.36 30.65 18.23
CA GLN A 52 -23.80 29.80 19.29
C GLN A 52 -22.58 29.09 18.68
N GLU A 53 -21.47 28.99 19.43
CA GLU A 53 -20.21 28.36 19.00
C GLU A 53 -20.48 27.01 18.32
N ASP A 54 -20.34 26.95 16.98
CA ASP A 54 -20.56 25.73 16.22
C ASP A 54 -19.39 24.79 16.52
N GLU A 55 -19.58 23.87 17.46
CA GLU A 55 -18.58 22.84 17.78
C GLU A 55 -18.19 22.11 16.49
N MET A 56 -16.91 22.22 16.11
CA MET A 56 -16.38 21.56 14.92
C MET A 56 -16.49 20.04 15.11
N PRO A 57 -17.23 19.31 14.25
CA PRO A 57 -17.33 17.86 14.37
C PRO A 57 -15.95 17.23 14.23
N VAL A 58 -15.54 16.49 15.26
CA VAL A 58 -14.32 15.67 15.25
C VAL A 58 -14.72 14.22 15.09
N GLY A 59 -13.92 13.46 14.35
CA GLY A 59 -14.10 12.02 14.23
C GLY A 59 -12.81 11.24 14.31
N LEU A 60 -12.92 9.99 14.75
CA LEU A 60 -11.86 8.99 14.66
C LEU A 60 -12.29 7.90 13.70
N ALA A 61 -11.39 7.50 12.82
CA ALA A 61 -11.60 6.47 11.84
C ALA A 61 -10.59 5.35 11.99
N LEU A 62 -11.07 4.12 11.93
CA LEU A 62 -10.26 2.92 11.80
C LEU A 62 -10.66 2.21 10.51
N GLY A 63 -9.69 1.71 9.77
CA GLY A 63 -9.95 1.07 8.50
C GLY A 63 -8.84 0.15 8.04
N VAL A 64 -9.08 -0.47 6.89
CA VAL A 64 -8.11 -1.28 6.17
C VAL A 64 -7.94 -0.67 4.79
N SER A 65 -6.70 -0.50 4.39
CA SER A 65 -6.29 0.07 3.12
C SER A 65 -5.42 -0.93 2.36
N VAL A 66 -5.59 -0.99 1.05
CA VAL A 66 -4.63 -1.63 0.15
C VAL A 66 -3.89 -0.51 -0.58
N PRO A 67 -2.55 -0.44 -0.54
CA PRO A 67 -1.62 -1.42 0.04
C PRO A 67 -1.18 -1.11 1.49
N ASP A 68 -1.82 -0.17 2.19
CA ASP A 68 -1.27 0.39 3.43
C ASP A 68 -1.58 -0.40 4.72
N GLY A 69 -2.43 -1.42 4.67
CA GLY A 69 -2.77 -2.26 5.81
C GLY A 69 -3.79 -1.60 6.73
N VAL A 70 -3.55 -1.65 8.03
CA VAL A 70 -4.47 -1.05 9.01
C VAL A 70 -4.23 0.46 9.05
N THR A 71 -5.30 1.24 9.05
CA THR A 71 -5.24 2.70 9.13
C THR A 71 -5.98 3.23 10.34
N ALA A 72 -5.42 4.26 10.96
CA ALA A 72 -6.04 5.03 12.02
C ALA A 72 -5.95 6.51 11.68
N GLN A 73 -7.07 7.22 11.73
CA GLN A 73 -7.18 8.58 11.25
C GLN A 73 -8.02 9.42 12.22
N CYS A 74 -7.65 10.68 12.38
CA CYS A 74 -8.51 11.70 12.97
C CYS A 74 -9.00 12.64 11.85
N ALA A 75 -10.22 13.12 11.99
CA ALA A 75 -10.85 14.02 11.04
C ALA A 75 -11.51 15.18 11.77
N VAL A 76 -11.41 16.36 11.20
CA VAL A 76 -12.10 17.56 11.67
C VAL A 76 -12.86 18.16 10.51
N ARG A 77 -14.17 18.33 10.68
CA ARG A 77 -15.02 19.02 9.72
C ARG A 77 -14.99 20.51 10.01
N ILE A 78 -14.41 21.28 9.08
CA ILE A 78 -14.30 22.74 9.20
C ILE A 78 -15.62 23.40 8.78
N ILE A 79 -16.16 22.96 7.66
CA ILE A 79 -17.48 23.36 7.14
C ILE A 79 -18.18 22.12 6.58
N PRO A 80 -19.52 22.13 6.36
CA PRO A 80 -20.24 20.95 5.86
C PRO A 80 -19.66 20.30 4.60
N GLN A 81 -19.01 21.11 3.76
CA GLN A 81 -18.38 20.67 2.51
C GLN A 81 -16.89 20.32 2.65
N LEU A 82 -16.23 20.56 3.78
CA LEU A 82 -14.78 20.45 3.90
C LEU A 82 -14.35 19.76 5.19
N THR A 83 -13.61 18.66 5.06
CA THR A 83 -13.05 17.91 6.18
C THR A 83 -11.54 17.76 5.99
N ILE A 84 -10.76 18.05 7.03
CA ILE A 84 -9.32 17.75 7.07
C ILE A 84 -9.14 16.43 7.82
N ARG A 85 -8.21 15.61 7.33
CA ARG A 85 -7.87 14.32 7.94
C ARG A 85 -6.38 14.15 8.10
N ALA A 86 -5.96 13.67 9.26
CA ALA A 86 -4.60 13.23 9.49
C ALA A 86 -4.62 11.81 10.02
N GLY A 87 -3.64 10.99 9.68
CA GLY A 87 -3.62 9.61 10.13
C GLY A 87 -2.33 8.88 9.85
N VAL A 88 -2.33 7.61 10.22
CA VAL A 88 -1.23 6.69 10.00
C VAL A 88 -1.77 5.39 9.40
N GLY A 89 -0.99 4.83 8.47
CA GLY A 89 -1.21 3.51 7.91
C GLY A 89 -0.03 2.61 8.25
N PHE A 90 -0.34 1.38 8.66
CA PHE A 90 0.65 0.40 9.07
C PHE A 90 0.36 -0.96 8.44
N PHE A 91 1.38 -1.47 7.76
CA PHE A 91 1.43 -2.84 7.27
C PHE A 91 2.68 -3.53 7.85
N PRO A 92 2.51 -4.55 8.72
CA PRO A 92 3.65 -5.24 9.33
C PRO A 92 4.48 -5.96 8.26
N LYS A 93 5.75 -6.23 8.57
CA LYS A 93 6.63 -6.99 7.66
C LYS A 93 6.08 -8.40 7.48
N LEU A 94 5.43 -8.67 6.35
CA LEU A 94 4.86 -9.98 6.02
C LEU A 94 5.57 -10.55 4.80
N GLN A 95 5.89 -11.85 4.88
CA GLN A 95 6.43 -12.60 3.76
C GLN A 95 5.35 -12.77 2.69
N VAL A 96 5.54 -12.16 1.54
CA VAL A 96 4.58 -12.18 0.43
C VAL A 96 4.93 -13.22 -0.63
N TYR A 97 6.20 -13.64 -0.68
CA TYR A 97 6.65 -14.55 -1.73
C TYR A 97 7.85 -15.39 -1.31
N LYS A 98 7.89 -16.64 -1.81
CA LYS A 98 9.00 -17.58 -1.70
C LYS A 98 9.21 -18.22 -3.05
N ARG A 99 10.41 -18.12 -3.62
CA ARG A 99 10.79 -18.89 -4.81
C ARG A 99 12.26 -19.22 -4.81
N THR A 100 12.56 -20.37 -5.39
CA THR A 100 13.91 -20.70 -5.82
C THR A 100 14.05 -20.28 -7.27
N PHE A 101 15.13 -19.59 -7.57
CA PHE A 101 15.55 -19.24 -8.91
C PHE A 101 16.90 -19.91 -9.18
N ASP A 102 17.08 -20.37 -10.40
CA ASP A 102 18.42 -20.64 -10.90
C ASP A 102 19.06 -19.28 -11.16
N LEU A 103 20.23 -19.01 -10.55
CA LEU A 103 21.05 -17.86 -10.94
C LEU A 103 21.41 -18.07 -12.42
N GLY A 104 21.32 -17.00 -13.21
CA GLY A 104 21.39 -17.01 -14.68
C GLY A 104 22.66 -17.60 -15.30
N ASP A 105 23.11 -16.98 -16.40
CA ASP A 105 24.05 -17.58 -17.35
C ASP A 105 25.28 -18.23 -16.69
N ALA A 106 25.62 -19.45 -17.11
CA ALA A 106 26.63 -20.30 -16.47
C ALA A 106 28.01 -19.63 -16.39
N ALA A 107 28.29 -18.69 -17.29
CA ALA A 107 29.52 -17.91 -17.34
C ALA A 107 29.72 -17.01 -16.09
N GLN A 108 28.65 -16.40 -15.56
CA GLN A 108 28.73 -15.52 -14.39
C GLN A 108 28.92 -16.30 -13.08
N MET A 109 28.64 -17.60 -13.11
CA MET A 109 28.73 -18.52 -11.97
C MET A 109 29.93 -19.46 -12.05
N GLN A 110 30.87 -19.24 -12.97
CA GLN A 110 32.01 -20.14 -13.19
C GLN A 110 32.89 -20.26 -11.94
N SER A 111 33.14 -19.15 -11.25
CA SER A 111 33.91 -19.12 -10.00
C SER A 111 33.27 -19.98 -8.90
N TYR A 112 31.95 -19.97 -8.79
CA TYR A 112 31.20 -20.85 -7.88
C TYR A 112 31.24 -22.30 -8.34
N ARG A 113 31.11 -22.56 -9.64
CA ARG A 113 31.18 -23.91 -10.19
C ARG A 113 32.55 -24.55 -9.98
N ASP A 114 33.63 -23.78 -10.14
CA ASP A 114 35.00 -24.26 -9.93
C ASP A 114 35.26 -24.58 -8.45
N ALA A 115 34.71 -23.76 -7.53
CA ALA A 115 34.88 -23.95 -6.09
C ALA A 115 34.00 -25.05 -5.49
N LEU A 116 32.79 -25.25 -6.03
CA LEU A 116 31.76 -26.16 -5.47
C LEU A 116 31.54 -27.44 -6.29
N GLY A 117 31.98 -27.47 -7.55
CA GLY A 117 31.71 -28.57 -8.48
C GLY A 117 30.27 -28.61 -9.02
N TYR A 118 29.41 -27.66 -8.63
CA TYR A 118 28.03 -27.51 -9.10
C TYR A 118 27.63 -26.03 -9.16
N THR A 119 26.54 -25.71 -9.86
CA THR A 119 25.97 -24.35 -9.91
C THR A 119 24.94 -24.16 -8.79
N PRO A 120 25.16 -23.24 -7.84
CA PRO A 120 24.22 -23.03 -6.74
C PRO A 120 22.95 -22.32 -7.21
N GLN A 121 21.84 -22.62 -6.53
CA GLN A 121 20.54 -21.96 -6.73
C GLN A 121 20.35 -20.85 -5.72
N VAL A 122 19.51 -19.86 -6.02
CA VAL A 122 19.14 -18.83 -5.02
C VAL A 122 17.71 -19.03 -4.57
N TYR A 123 17.58 -19.27 -3.27
CA TYR A 123 16.30 -19.25 -2.58
C TYR A 123 15.98 -17.83 -2.14
N THR A 124 14.94 -17.22 -2.71
CA THR A 124 14.54 -15.84 -2.42
C THR A 124 13.22 -15.78 -1.65
N ASN A 125 13.23 -15.00 -0.58
CA ASN A 125 12.05 -14.58 0.16
C ASN A 125 11.83 -13.08 -0.05
N ALA A 126 10.61 -12.68 -0.39
CA ALA A 126 10.22 -11.28 -0.42
C ALA A 126 9.27 -10.98 0.74
N ALA A 127 9.53 -9.90 1.48
CA ALA A 127 8.69 -9.39 2.53
C ALA A 127 8.29 -7.94 2.26
N TYR A 128 6.99 -7.64 2.39
CA TYR A 128 6.46 -6.29 2.23
C TYR A 128 6.20 -5.68 3.61
N SER A 129 6.54 -4.41 3.77
CA SER A 129 6.28 -3.63 4.98
C SER A 129 5.99 -2.18 4.62
N ASN A 130 5.15 -1.53 5.40
CA ASN A 130 4.83 -0.12 5.17
C ASN A 130 4.47 0.55 6.49
N LEU A 131 4.96 1.77 6.66
CA LEU A 131 4.51 2.70 7.69
C LEU A 131 4.45 4.06 7.02
N ASN A 132 3.26 4.66 7.02
CA ASN A 132 3.06 5.96 6.43
C ASN A 132 2.23 6.87 7.35
N GLY A 133 2.48 8.17 7.21
CA GLY A 133 1.56 9.22 7.64
C GLY A 133 0.72 9.66 6.46
N GLN A 134 -0.44 10.22 6.72
CA GLN A 134 -1.33 10.78 5.70
C GLN A 134 -1.93 12.10 6.18
N LEU A 135 -2.06 13.04 5.27
CA LEU A 135 -2.74 14.31 5.45
C LEU A 135 -3.63 14.55 4.23
N MET A 136 -4.93 14.73 4.45
CA MET A 136 -5.92 14.77 3.38
C MET A 136 -6.94 15.88 3.61
N LEU A 137 -7.48 16.36 2.50
CA LEU A 137 -8.59 17.29 2.41
C LEU A 137 -9.71 16.60 1.64
N ASP A 138 -10.87 16.48 2.28
CA ASP A 138 -12.06 15.91 1.68
C ASP A 138 -13.04 17.04 1.38
N TRP A 139 -13.35 17.21 0.10
CA TRP A 139 -14.41 18.08 -0.36
C TRP A 139 -15.69 17.27 -0.59
N HIS A 140 -16.80 17.69 0.02
CA HIS A 140 -18.14 17.09 -0.06
C HIS A 140 -19.09 18.04 -0.83
N PRO A 141 -19.18 17.94 -2.17
CA PRO A 141 -19.92 18.90 -3.00
C PRO A 141 -21.42 18.98 -2.69
N MET A 142 -21.98 17.86 -2.22
CA MET A 142 -23.42 17.70 -1.97
C MET A 142 -23.73 17.61 -0.47
N GLU A 143 -22.78 17.93 0.42
CA GLU A 143 -22.90 17.81 1.89
C GLU A 143 -23.33 16.40 2.38
N ASN A 144 -23.21 15.39 1.51
CA ASN A 144 -23.63 14.02 1.76
C ASN A 144 -22.39 13.11 1.94
N GLY A 145 -22.55 11.81 1.76
CA GLY A 145 -21.44 10.87 1.86
C GLY A 145 -20.40 11.03 0.75
N PHE A 146 -20.79 11.46 -0.45
CA PHE A 146 -19.87 11.56 -1.58
C PHE A 146 -18.80 12.63 -1.34
N ARG A 147 -17.55 12.29 -1.65
CA ARG A 147 -16.40 13.18 -1.49
C ARG A 147 -15.36 13.01 -2.58
N VAL A 148 -14.64 14.10 -2.81
CA VAL A 148 -13.38 14.12 -3.55
C VAL A 148 -12.28 14.41 -2.55
N SER A 149 -11.29 13.54 -2.50
CA SER A 149 -10.21 13.55 -1.52
C SER A 149 -8.91 13.92 -2.22
N GLY A 150 -8.17 14.89 -1.69
CA GLY A 150 -6.84 15.26 -2.17
C GLY A 150 -5.87 15.39 -1.01
N GLY A 151 -4.63 14.95 -1.16
CA GLY A 151 -3.69 14.98 -0.04
C GLY A 151 -2.30 14.46 -0.33
N ILE A 152 -1.59 14.14 0.74
CA ILE A 152 -0.24 13.60 0.69
C ILE A 152 -0.09 12.43 1.66
N TYR A 153 0.72 11.47 1.24
CA TYR A 153 1.22 10.39 2.08
C TYR A 153 2.71 10.63 2.35
N LEU A 154 3.11 10.46 3.60
CA LEU A 154 4.46 10.62 4.10
C LEU A 154 5.04 9.25 4.45
N GLY A 155 6.21 8.91 3.91
CA GLY A 155 6.80 7.58 4.00
C GLY A 155 6.61 6.79 2.70
N ALA A 156 7.40 5.74 2.54
CA ALA A 156 7.45 4.93 1.33
C ALA A 156 7.42 3.43 1.70
N PRO A 157 6.59 2.61 1.03
CA PRO A 157 6.56 1.18 1.24
C PRO A 157 7.90 0.55 0.91
N LYS A 158 8.26 -0.50 1.63
CA LYS A 158 9.52 -1.22 1.45
C LYS A 158 9.25 -2.68 1.15
N VAL A 159 9.90 -3.17 0.10
CA VAL A 159 9.99 -4.59 -0.23
C VAL A 159 11.41 -5.05 0.12
N HIS A 160 11.51 -5.97 1.06
CA HIS A 160 12.76 -6.62 1.45
C HIS A 160 12.86 -7.93 0.69
N ALA A 161 13.90 -8.09 -0.11
CA ALA A 161 14.27 -9.33 -0.77
C ALA A 161 15.47 -9.93 -0.04
N HIS A 162 15.34 -11.16 0.40
CA HIS A 162 16.41 -11.94 1.02
C HIS A 162 16.64 -13.18 0.17
N GLY A 163 17.77 -13.24 -0.51
CA GLY A 163 18.26 -14.39 -1.26
C GLY A 163 19.28 -15.17 -0.46
N MET A 164 19.22 -16.50 -0.51
CA MET A 164 20.21 -17.40 0.07
C MET A 164 20.71 -18.32 -1.04
N MET A 165 22.03 -18.40 -1.24
CA MET A 165 22.59 -19.39 -2.15
C MET A 165 22.56 -20.76 -1.50
N ILE A 166 21.95 -21.71 -2.19
CA ILE A 166 21.74 -23.08 -1.72
C ILE A 166 22.19 -24.09 -2.76
N ASP A 167 22.57 -25.26 -2.29
CA ASP A 167 22.69 -26.43 -3.15
C ASP A 167 21.29 -26.92 -3.55
N ALA A 168 21.09 -27.14 -4.85
CA ALA A 168 19.85 -27.65 -5.40
C ALA A 168 19.42 -29.00 -4.80
N LYS A 169 20.39 -29.86 -4.46
CA LYS A 169 20.17 -31.22 -3.96
C LYS A 169 19.84 -31.25 -2.47
N THR A 170 20.64 -30.58 -1.64
CA THR A 170 20.50 -30.62 -0.18
C THR A 170 19.59 -29.52 0.37
N LYS A 171 19.33 -28.46 -0.41
CA LYS A 171 18.61 -27.24 0.01
C LYS A 171 19.28 -26.48 1.16
N GLU A 172 20.51 -26.83 1.51
CA GLU A 172 21.30 -26.13 2.51
C GLU A 172 22.09 -25.00 1.88
N SER A 173 22.48 -24.00 2.70
CA SER A 173 23.39 -22.95 2.25
C SER A 173 24.69 -23.57 1.76
N ILE A 174 25.23 -23.01 0.67
CA ILE A 174 26.53 -23.43 0.13
C ILE A 174 27.67 -23.33 1.15
N MET A 175 27.51 -22.52 2.20
CA MET A 175 28.51 -22.37 3.27
C MET A 175 28.46 -23.45 4.35
N LYS A 176 27.41 -24.27 4.39
CA LYS A 176 27.32 -25.40 5.31
C LYS A 176 28.04 -26.66 4.80
N GLN A 177 28.39 -26.66 3.52
CA GLN A 177 29.08 -27.76 2.87
C GLN A 177 30.58 -27.47 2.89
N GLU A 178 31.38 -28.55 2.97
CA GLU A 178 32.84 -28.46 2.85
C GLU A 178 33.16 -27.87 1.47
N SER A 179 33.52 -26.59 1.46
CA SER A 179 33.74 -25.80 0.25
C SER A 179 35.07 -25.05 0.35
N SER A 180 35.71 -24.83 -0.79
CA SER A 180 36.93 -24.01 -0.87
C SER A 180 36.66 -22.51 -0.84
N LEU A 181 35.41 -22.11 -0.60
CA LEU A 181 34.99 -20.71 -0.57
C LEU A 181 35.44 -20.06 0.74
N ASP A 182 36.09 -18.91 0.64
CA ASP A 182 36.40 -18.07 1.79
C ASP A 182 35.16 -17.26 2.20
N PRO A 183 34.60 -17.47 3.40
CA PRO A 183 33.45 -16.71 3.89
C PRO A 183 33.70 -15.20 3.93
N ASN A 184 34.95 -14.76 4.11
CA ASN A 184 35.29 -13.34 4.18
C ASN A 184 35.53 -12.70 2.82
N ASN A 185 35.60 -13.51 1.75
CA ASN A 185 35.90 -13.04 0.41
C ASN A 185 35.17 -13.87 -0.66
N MET A 186 33.84 -13.79 -0.63
CA MET A 186 32.99 -14.51 -1.57
C MET A 186 33.23 -14.03 -3.01
N PRO A 187 33.15 -14.91 -4.02
CA PRO A 187 33.21 -14.49 -5.42
C PRO A 187 32.15 -13.43 -5.72
N SER A 188 32.52 -12.37 -6.45
CA SER A 188 31.56 -11.34 -6.85
C SER A 188 30.90 -11.70 -8.18
N ILE A 189 29.66 -11.27 -8.34
CA ILE A 189 28.85 -11.43 -9.56
C ILE A 189 28.68 -10.06 -10.17
N THR A 190 29.13 -9.87 -11.41
CA THR A 190 28.94 -8.63 -12.15
C THR A 190 27.83 -8.80 -13.17
N ILE A 191 26.83 -7.94 -13.07
CA ILE A 191 25.68 -7.87 -13.97
C ILE A 191 25.87 -6.62 -14.82
N SER A 192 25.97 -6.78 -16.14
CA SER A 192 26.10 -5.69 -17.09
C SER A 192 24.84 -5.57 -17.94
N ASP A 193 24.55 -4.36 -18.43
CA ASP A 193 23.51 -4.15 -19.44
C ASP A 193 23.96 -4.76 -20.78
N ASP A 194 23.08 -5.55 -21.40
CA ASP A 194 23.33 -6.13 -22.73
C ASP A 194 23.44 -5.05 -23.81
N ASN A 195 22.87 -3.85 -23.59
CA ASN A 195 22.85 -2.74 -24.53
C ASN A 195 23.90 -1.67 -24.24
N ASP A 196 24.42 -1.59 -23.01
CA ASP A 196 25.45 -0.63 -22.60
C ASP A 196 26.41 -1.23 -21.57
N ALA A 197 27.53 -1.76 -22.05
CA ALA A 197 28.55 -2.39 -21.21
C ALA A 197 29.21 -1.43 -20.19
N SER A 198 28.96 -0.11 -20.25
CA SER A 198 29.41 0.85 -19.24
C SER A 198 28.56 0.84 -17.97
N GLN A 199 27.33 0.32 -18.05
CA GLN A 199 26.43 0.16 -16.91
C GLN A 199 26.57 -1.25 -16.36
N SER A 200 27.31 -1.38 -15.25
CA SER A 200 27.47 -2.66 -14.55
C SER A 200 27.29 -2.50 -13.05
N VAL A 201 26.70 -3.51 -12.42
CA VAL A 201 26.56 -3.60 -10.97
C VAL A 201 27.25 -4.88 -10.50
N THR A 202 28.21 -4.72 -9.59
CA THR A 202 28.93 -5.84 -8.98
C THR A 202 28.40 -6.08 -7.58
N ILE A 203 27.98 -7.33 -7.36
CA ILE A 203 27.34 -7.78 -6.12
C ILE A 203 28.20 -8.90 -5.52
N GLN A 204 28.51 -8.79 -4.23
CA GLN A 204 29.24 -9.79 -3.47
C GLN A 204 28.31 -10.36 -2.37
N PRO A 205 28.07 -11.68 -2.35
CA PRO A 205 27.29 -12.30 -1.28
C PRO A 205 27.97 -12.14 0.08
N SER A 206 27.16 -12.20 1.15
CA SER A 206 27.69 -12.19 2.51
C SER A 206 28.44 -13.48 2.84
N SER A 207 29.08 -13.51 4.01
CA SER A 207 29.75 -14.68 4.59
C SER A 207 28.85 -15.90 4.77
N GLU A 208 27.53 -15.70 4.83
CA GLU A 208 26.52 -16.76 4.92
C GLU A 208 25.99 -17.18 3.54
N ALA A 209 26.56 -16.63 2.47
CA ALA A 209 26.07 -16.69 1.10
C ALA A 209 24.66 -16.09 0.92
N ALA A 210 24.37 -15.02 1.66
CA ALA A 210 23.13 -14.26 1.53
C ALA A 210 23.28 -13.05 0.58
N LEU A 211 22.17 -12.72 -0.07
CA LEU A 211 21.97 -11.58 -0.96
C LEU A 211 20.74 -10.82 -0.50
N ASP A 212 20.94 -9.70 0.18
CA ASP A 212 19.89 -8.82 0.67
C ASP A 212 19.70 -7.64 -0.26
N ALA A 213 18.45 -7.30 -0.56
CA ALA A 213 18.10 -6.08 -1.28
C ALA A 213 16.82 -5.48 -0.70
N THR A 214 16.77 -4.16 -0.63
CA THR A 214 15.59 -3.41 -0.23
C THR A 214 15.17 -2.51 -1.38
N ALA A 215 13.97 -2.74 -1.91
CA ALA A 215 13.32 -1.84 -2.84
C ALA A 215 12.36 -0.90 -2.08
N THR A 216 12.67 0.39 -2.09
CA THR A 216 11.80 1.46 -1.59
C THR A 216 10.90 1.91 -2.73
N LEU A 217 9.58 1.76 -2.57
CA LEU A 217 8.60 2.07 -3.60
C LEU A 217 8.24 3.55 -3.55
N GLY A 218 8.88 4.34 -4.41
CA GLY A 218 8.58 5.74 -4.59
C GLY A 218 9.35 6.70 -3.68
N ARG A 219 8.91 7.95 -3.69
CA ARG A 219 9.46 9.06 -2.90
C ARG A 219 8.80 9.13 -1.52
N THR A 220 9.41 9.86 -0.59
CA THR A 220 8.89 10.03 0.78
C THR A 220 7.56 10.80 0.82
N VAL A 221 7.34 11.78 -0.05
CA VAL A 221 6.10 12.57 -0.10
C VAL A 221 5.33 12.21 -1.36
N ARG A 222 4.22 11.49 -1.21
CA ARG A 222 3.44 10.93 -2.33
C ARG A 222 2.08 11.64 -2.43
N PRO A 223 1.85 12.44 -3.47
CA PRO A 223 0.55 13.06 -3.69
C PRO A 223 -0.55 12.02 -3.92
N TYR A 224 -1.74 12.33 -3.45
CA TYR A 224 -2.92 11.50 -3.53
C TYR A 224 -4.10 12.27 -4.11
N ILE A 225 -4.87 11.59 -4.96
CA ILE A 225 -6.20 12.03 -5.35
C ILE A 225 -7.13 10.82 -5.38
N GLY A 226 -8.36 11.01 -4.90
CA GLY A 226 -9.34 9.95 -4.87
C GLY A 226 -10.77 10.46 -4.76
N ILE A 227 -11.69 9.52 -4.85
CA ILE A 227 -13.12 9.71 -4.64
C ILE A 227 -13.58 8.73 -3.59
N GLY A 228 -14.56 9.14 -2.79
CA GLY A 228 -15.05 8.30 -1.70
C GLY A 228 -16.50 8.52 -1.39
N TYR A 229 -17.01 7.67 -0.51
CA TYR A 229 -18.32 7.80 0.08
C TYR A 229 -18.24 7.54 1.58
N GLY A 230 -18.87 8.40 2.38
CA GLY A 230 -18.86 8.33 3.84
C GLY A 230 -18.28 9.59 4.48
N GLN A 231 -18.66 9.84 5.72
CA GLN A 231 -18.21 11.01 6.48
C GLN A 231 -17.26 10.55 7.59
N MET A 232 -16.04 11.06 7.61
CA MET A 232 -15.06 10.68 8.65
C MET A 232 -15.19 11.49 9.95
N ALA A 233 -15.90 12.62 9.90
CA ALA A 233 -16.36 13.37 11.06
C ALA A 233 -17.87 13.67 10.90
N PRO A 234 -18.76 12.69 11.12
CA PRO A 234 -20.19 12.85 10.88
C PRO A 234 -20.80 13.84 11.87
N SER A 235 -21.63 14.77 11.38
CA SER A 235 -22.30 15.79 12.20
C SER A 235 -23.68 15.36 12.68
N ASP A 236 -24.32 14.43 11.98
CA ASP A 236 -25.70 13.99 12.21
C ASP A 236 -25.82 12.58 12.82
N LYS A 237 -24.76 11.77 12.76
CA LYS A 237 -24.73 10.38 13.22
C LYS A 237 -23.50 10.11 14.09
N PRO A 238 -23.60 9.22 15.09
CA PRO A 238 -22.46 8.85 15.92
C PRO A 238 -21.44 7.97 15.17
N VAL A 239 -21.88 7.23 14.15
CA VAL A 239 -21.06 6.29 13.38
C VAL A 239 -21.31 6.46 11.88
N SER A 240 -20.25 6.36 11.08
CA SER A 240 -20.29 6.34 9.62
C SER A 240 -19.36 5.28 9.07
N PHE A 241 -19.82 4.52 8.09
CA PHE A 241 -18.94 3.71 7.23
C PHE A 241 -18.36 4.58 6.13
N PHE A 242 -17.16 4.26 5.66
CA PHE A 242 -16.56 4.93 4.52
C PHE A 242 -15.85 3.97 3.59
N ILE A 243 -15.78 4.39 2.33
CA ILE A 243 -14.96 3.80 1.28
C ILE A 243 -14.29 4.93 0.49
N ASP A 244 -13.03 4.77 0.13
CA ASP A 244 -12.22 5.74 -0.59
C ASP A 244 -11.38 4.99 -1.63
N LEU A 245 -11.49 5.38 -2.89
CA LEU A 245 -10.73 4.83 -4.01
C LEU A 245 -9.94 5.97 -4.64
N GLY A 246 -8.64 5.77 -4.79
CA GLY A 246 -7.80 6.79 -5.41
C GLY A 246 -6.49 6.24 -5.92
N VAL A 247 -5.59 7.16 -6.27
CA VAL A 247 -4.29 6.86 -6.83
C VAL A 247 -3.23 7.68 -6.10
N LEU A 248 -2.16 7.00 -5.68
CA LEU A 248 -0.94 7.60 -5.17
C LEU A 248 0.09 7.75 -6.28
N LEU A 249 0.64 8.94 -6.39
CA LEU A 249 1.78 9.25 -7.24
C LEU A 249 3.06 8.92 -6.47
N ALA A 250 3.41 7.63 -6.44
CA ALA A 250 4.56 7.11 -5.70
C ALA A 250 5.90 7.56 -6.31
N GLY A 251 6.00 7.59 -7.64
CA GLY A 251 7.25 7.85 -8.35
C GLY A 251 8.17 6.62 -8.43
N LYS A 252 9.42 6.84 -8.87
CA LYS A 252 10.37 5.75 -9.16
C LYS A 252 10.72 4.94 -7.91
N ALA A 253 10.82 3.62 -8.07
CA ALA A 253 11.38 2.74 -7.06
C ALA A 253 12.88 2.99 -6.92
N ARG A 254 13.41 2.79 -5.71
CA ARG A 254 14.84 2.86 -5.42
C ARG A 254 15.30 1.56 -4.81
N ILE A 255 16.35 0.97 -5.34
CA ILE A 255 16.96 -0.26 -4.86
C ILE A 255 18.20 0.08 -4.06
N ALA A 256 18.35 -0.55 -2.92
CA ALA A 256 19.57 -0.53 -2.12
C ALA A 256 19.89 -1.95 -1.68
N SER A 257 21.17 -2.33 -1.70
CA SER A 257 21.62 -3.63 -1.23
C SER A 257 22.96 -3.46 -0.53
N PRO A 258 23.16 -4.03 0.66
CA PRO A 258 24.47 -4.05 1.31
C PRO A 258 25.49 -4.92 0.56
N ASN A 259 25.04 -5.76 -0.37
CA ASN A 259 25.89 -6.65 -1.16
C ASN A 259 26.48 -5.97 -2.39
N VAL A 260 26.09 -4.74 -2.72
CA VAL A 260 26.66 -4.02 -3.87
C VAL A 260 28.00 -3.43 -3.49
N ILE A 261 29.06 -3.83 -4.21
CA ILE A 261 30.43 -3.34 -4.00
C ILE A 261 30.89 -2.36 -5.09
N ALA A 262 30.24 -2.34 -6.25
CA ALA A 262 30.47 -1.37 -7.32
C ALA A 262 29.22 -1.18 -8.19
N GLY A 263 29.05 0.03 -8.74
CA GLY A 263 27.90 0.40 -9.58
C GLY A 263 26.67 0.89 -8.79
N ASP A 264 25.66 1.37 -9.50
CA ASP A 264 24.39 1.82 -8.92
C ASP A 264 23.31 0.73 -9.13
N PRO A 265 22.78 0.07 -8.07
CA PRO A 265 21.76 -0.96 -8.23
C PRO A 265 20.43 -0.45 -8.81
N ASN A 266 20.21 0.87 -8.89
CA ASN A 266 19.02 1.44 -9.49
C ASN A 266 18.98 1.25 -11.02
N VAL A 267 20.13 1.08 -11.68
CA VAL A 267 20.19 0.86 -13.13
C VAL A 267 19.69 -0.54 -13.53
N LEU A 268 19.70 -1.50 -12.59
CA LEU A 268 19.20 -2.87 -12.81
C LEU A 268 17.71 -2.90 -13.21
N VAL A 269 16.95 -1.85 -12.88
CA VAL A 269 15.55 -1.70 -13.26
C VAL A 269 15.40 -1.46 -14.76
N ASP A 270 16.40 -0.82 -15.38
CA ASP A 270 16.37 -0.41 -16.78
C ASP A 270 16.93 -1.49 -17.72
N PHE A 271 17.58 -2.54 -17.19
CA PHE A 271 18.16 -3.64 -17.99
C PHE A 271 17.11 -4.52 -18.66
N ASP A 272 15.90 -4.64 -18.08
CA ASP A 272 14.82 -5.47 -18.62
C ASP A 272 13.56 -4.62 -18.86
N ALA A 273 13.12 -4.58 -20.13
CA ALA A 273 11.93 -3.84 -20.55
C ALA A 273 10.65 -4.27 -19.80
N SER A 274 10.54 -5.53 -19.40
CA SER A 274 9.43 -6.05 -18.61
C SER A 274 9.43 -5.51 -17.19
N VAL A 275 10.61 -5.36 -16.60
CA VAL A 275 10.79 -4.77 -15.26
C VAL A 275 10.51 -3.27 -15.33
N GLN A 276 10.98 -2.60 -16.38
CA GLN A 276 10.76 -1.18 -16.60
C GLN A 276 9.27 -0.83 -16.72
N ASP A 277 8.48 -1.59 -17.49
CA ASP A 277 7.02 -1.39 -17.60
C ASP A 277 6.32 -1.54 -16.24
N VAL A 278 6.74 -2.51 -15.43
CA VAL A 278 6.20 -2.73 -14.09
C VAL A 278 6.54 -1.58 -13.16
N VAL A 279 7.79 -1.13 -13.17
CA VAL A 279 8.22 0.00 -12.33
C VAL A 279 7.54 1.30 -12.76
N TYR A 280 7.32 1.49 -14.07
CA TYR A 280 6.56 2.63 -14.58
C TYR A 280 5.10 2.60 -14.08
N LYS A 281 4.42 1.46 -14.18
CA LYS A 281 3.05 1.31 -13.66
C LYS A 281 2.98 1.47 -12.15
N ALA A 282 3.99 0.99 -11.43
CA ALA A 282 4.08 1.12 -9.98
C ALA A 282 4.25 2.58 -9.50
N GLN A 283 4.54 3.53 -10.40
CA GLN A 283 4.53 4.96 -10.05
C GLN A 283 3.12 5.46 -9.72
N PHE A 284 2.09 4.80 -10.22
CA PHE A 284 0.67 5.08 -9.97
C PHE A 284 0.08 3.93 -9.15
N LEU A 285 0.10 4.05 -7.83
CA LEU A 285 -0.40 3.01 -6.95
C LEU A 285 -1.89 3.22 -6.68
N PRO A 286 -2.78 2.31 -7.12
CA PRO A 286 -4.17 2.37 -6.72
C PRO A 286 -4.27 2.13 -5.21
N VAL A 287 -5.13 2.93 -4.56
CA VAL A 287 -5.42 2.81 -3.14
C VAL A 287 -6.90 2.59 -2.95
N LEU A 288 -7.24 1.59 -2.15
CA LEU A 288 -8.60 1.36 -1.69
C LEU A 288 -8.59 1.35 -0.17
N ASN A 289 -9.35 2.24 0.44
CA ASN A 289 -9.50 2.33 1.89
C ASN A 289 -10.97 2.13 2.27
N VAL A 290 -11.22 1.26 3.24
CA VAL A 290 -12.56 0.98 3.77
C VAL A 290 -12.50 0.97 5.29
N GLY A 291 -13.51 1.52 5.95
CA GLY A 291 -13.52 1.51 7.40
C GLY A 291 -14.75 2.12 8.04
N VAL A 292 -14.60 2.38 9.34
CA VAL A 292 -15.63 2.94 10.22
C VAL A 292 -15.06 4.17 10.89
N ALA A 293 -15.87 5.23 10.92
CA ALA A 293 -15.61 6.45 11.64
C ALA A 293 -16.63 6.64 12.75
N ILE A 294 -16.16 7.10 13.90
CA ILE A 294 -16.97 7.49 15.05
C ILE A 294 -16.82 8.99 15.28
N ARG A 295 -17.91 9.66 15.64
CA ARG A 295 -17.87 11.06 16.09
C ARG A 295 -17.31 11.12 17.50
N LEU A 296 -16.41 12.08 17.75
CA LEU A 296 -15.99 12.46 19.09
C LEU A 296 -16.70 13.77 19.48
N GLY A 297 -17.42 13.75 20.61
CA GLY A 297 -18.15 14.90 21.18
C GLY A 297 -19.67 14.82 21.04
N GLU A 298 -20.37 14.94 22.17
CA GLU A 298 -21.80 15.27 22.26
C GLU A 298 -21.96 16.80 22.33
N PRO A 299 -23.08 17.39 21.85
CA PRO A 299 -23.38 18.78 22.17
C PRO A 299 -23.47 18.90 23.69
N ILE A 300 -22.68 19.79 24.30
CA ILE A 300 -22.85 20.15 25.70
C ILE A 300 -24.31 20.61 25.86
N GLN A 301 -25.10 19.87 26.65
CA GLN A 301 -26.49 20.21 26.96
C GLN A 301 -26.57 21.39 27.91
#